data_AF-A0A1H8STU7-F1
#
_entry.id   AF-A0A1H8STU7-F1
#
_cell.length_a   1.000
_cell.length_b   1.000
_cell.length_c   1.000
_cell.angle_alpha   90.00
_cell.angle_beta   90.00
_cell.angle_gamma   90.00
#
_symmetry.space_group_name_H-M   'P 1'
#
loop_
_entity.id
_entity.type
_entity.pdbx_description
1 polymer ?
#
loop_
_entity_poly.entity_id
_entity_poly.type
_entity_poly.pdbx_seq_one_letter_code
_entity_poly.pdbx_strand_id
1 'polypeptide(L)'
;MSQTAPSRFLLVSAVVCVLACAAAAVVPLGTGALPAFTGSVTSSGLLGLVFSVRSVQLLRATGRPGLPAAVLTTIFGGWFMLAPLLYRDTGFLPTAGVQLAGTLVSTFGLYVVVAGLTGETDGAS
;
A
#
# COMPACT_ATOMS: atom_id res chain seq x y z
N MET A 1 -24.93 15.34 -16.23
CA MET A 1 -23.61 14.94 -15.72
C MET A 1 -23.84 13.90 -14.64
N SER A 2 -23.80 12.61 -15.00
CA SER A 2 -24.00 11.52 -14.05
C SER A 2 -22.79 11.45 -13.12
N GLN A 3 -22.95 11.78 -11.84
CA GLN A 3 -21.93 11.53 -10.83
C GLN A 3 -21.86 10.02 -10.61
N THR A 4 -20.88 9.35 -11.22
CA THR A 4 -20.56 7.95 -10.91
C THR A 4 -20.01 7.93 -9.48
N ALA A 5 -20.78 7.36 -8.54
CA ALA A 5 -20.31 7.21 -7.17
C ALA A 5 -19.02 6.34 -7.16
N PRO A 6 -18.00 6.68 -6.37
CA PRO A 6 -16.77 5.91 -6.30
C PRO A 6 -17.06 4.45 -5.94
N SER A 7 -16.55 3.51 -6.74
CA SER A 7 -16.64 2.07 -6.45
C SER A 7 -16.16 1.81 -5.02
N ARG A 8 -17.04 1.24 -4.20
CA ARG A 8 -16.75 0.90 -2.80
C ARG A 8 -15.54 -0.02 -2.70
N PHE A 9 -15.36 -0.91 -3.68
CA PHE A 9 -14.24 -1.84 -3.71
C PHE A 9 -12.91 -1.14 -4.00
N LEU A 10 -12.87 -0.17 -4.93
CA LEU A 10 -11.68 0.66 -5.15
C LEU A 10 -11.30 1.44 -3.89
N LEU A 11 -12.29 1.99 -3.19
CA LEU A 11 -12.05 2.73 -1.96
C LEU A 11 -11.52 1.82 -0.85
N VAL A 12 -12.12 0.64 -0.67
CA VAL A 12 -11.66 -0.37 0.30
C VAL A 12 -10.24 -0.81 -0.03
N SER A 13 -9.93 -1.07 -1.30
CA SER A 13 -8.59 -1.45 -1.75
C SER A 13 -7.55 -0.37 -1.41
N ALA A 14 -7.85 0.90 -1.68
CA ALA A 14 -6.97 2.00 -1.32
C ALA A 14 -6.79 2.15 0.20
N VAL A 15 -7.85 1.92 0.99
CA VAL A 15 -7.78 1.93 2.47
C VAL A 15 -6.97 0.76 3.00
N VAL A 16 -7.08 -0.43 2.43
CA VAL A 16 -6.26 -1.60 2.79
C VAL A 16 -4.78 -1.28 2.58
N CYS A 17 -4.40 -0.60 1.49
CA CYS A 17 -3.03 -0.15 1.29
C CYS A 17 -2.55 0.79 2.40
N VAL A 18 -3.39 1.72 2.88
CA VAL A 18 -3.05 2.60 4.02
C VAL A 18 -2.78 1.79 5.28
N LEU A 19 -3.68 0.85 5.62
CA LEU A 19 -3.55 0.02 6.80
C LEU A 19 -2.31 -0.88 6.72
N ALA A 20 -2.03 -1.44 5.56
CA ALA A 20 -0.86 -2.29 5.34
C ALA A 20 0.45 -1.48 5.39
N CYS A 21 0.51 -0.27 4.83
CA CYS A 21 1.67 0.61 4.98
C CYS A 21 1.89 1.03 6.45
N ALA A 22 0.81 1.32 7.19
CA ALA A 22 0.90 1.60 8.62
C ALA A 22 1.41 0.39 9.41
N ALA A 23 0.89 -0.81 9.11
CA ALA A 23 1.36 -2.04 9.73
C ALA A 23 2.85 -2.29 9.42
N ALA A 24 3.28 -2.14 8.17
CA ALA A 24 4.69 -2.27 7.77
C ALA A 24 5.59 -1.31 8.54
N ALA A 25 5.14 -0.08 8.82
CA ALA A 25 5.91 0.88 9.60
C ALA A 25 6.05 0.51 11.09
N VAL A 26 5.06 -0.20 11.65
CA VAL A 26 5.02 -0.51 13.09
C VAL A 26 5.58 -1.88 13.43
N VAL A 27 5.42 -2.88 12.54
CA VAL A 27 5.83 -4.27 12.79
C VAL A 27 7.30 -4.37 13.22
N PRO A 28 8.30 -3.80 12.52
CA PRO A 28 9.70 -3.92 12.90
C PRO A 28 10.01 -3.35 14.29
N LEU A 29 9.28 -2.32 14.70
CA LEU A 29 9.43 -1.65 16.00
C LEU A 29 8.92 -2.54 17.15
N GLY A 30 7.80 -3.22 16.95
CA GLY A 30 7.18 -4.07 17.96
C GLY A 30 7.91 -5.40 18.18
N THR A 31 8.81 -5.77 17.27
CA THR A 31 9.47 -7.08 17.26
C THR A 31 10.96 -7.05 17.59
N GLY A 32 11.54 -5.86 17.82
CA GLY A 32 12.97 -5.72 18.13
C GLY A 32 13.89 -6.12 16.99
N ALA A 33 13.50 -5.85 15.73
CA ALA A 33 14.30 -6.22 14.57
C ALA A 33 15.58 -5.34 14.43
N LEU A 34 16.55 -5.83 13.64
CA LEU A 34 17.82 -5.13 13.37
C LEU A 34 17.62 -3.66 12.98
N PRO A 35 18.43 -2.71 13.52
CA PRO A 35 18.23 -1.28 13.28
C PRO A 35 18.19 -0.88 11.81
N ALA A 36 19.00 -1.51 10.96
CA ALA A 36 19.05 -1.23 9.53
C ALA A 36 17.76 -1.68 8.80
N PHE A 37 17.23 -2.86 9.16
CA PHE A 37 15.95 -3.35 8.64
C PHE A 37 14.79 -2.47 9.13
N THR A 38 14.76 -2.18 10.42
CA THR A 38 13.75 -1.32 11.05
C THR A 38 13.75 0.06 10.41
N GLY A 39 14.90 0.72 10.26
CA GLY A 39 15.01 2.03 9.63
C GLY A 39 14.52 2.03 8.18
N SER A 40 14.93 1.04 7.38
CA SER A 40 14.52 0.92 5.98
C SER A 40 13.02 0.69 5.82
N VAL A 41 12.48 -0.32 6.51
CA VAL A 41 11.06 -0.68 6.40
C VAL A 41 10.17 0.40 7.01
N THR A 42 10.56 0.98 8.15
CA THR A 42 9.75 2.04 8.80
C THR A 42 9.70 3.30 7.95
N SER A 43 10.84 3.78 7.45
CA SER A 43 10.86 4.96 6.57
C SER A 43 10.08 4.74 5.28
N SER A 44 10.23 3.57 4.65
CA SER A 44 9.47 3.17 3.48
C SER A 44 7.97 3.03 3.77
N GLY A 45 7.62 2.50 4.95
CA GLY A 45 6.26 2.41 5.47
C GLY A 45 5.58 3.77 5.59
N LEU A 46 6.30 4.76 6.15
CA LEU A 46 5.81 6.14 6.25
C LEU A 46 5.62 6.80 4.89
N LEU A 47 6.57 6.62 3.96
CA LEU A 47 6.43 7.13 2.59
C LEU A 47 5.24 6.47 1.87
N GLY A 48 5.12 5.14 1.96
CA GLY A 48 3.97 4.40 1.44
C GLY A 48 2.64 4.86 2.05
N LEU A 49 2.62 5.23 3.32
CA LEU A 49 1.45 5.77 4.00
C LEU A 49 1.04 7.12 3.41
N VAL A 50 1.98 8.03 3.15
CA VAL A 50 1.69 9.33 2.51
C VAL A 50 1.04 9.13 1.13
N PHE A 51 1.59 8.25 0.30
CA PHE A 51 1.06 8.01 -1.05
C PHE A 51 -0.27 7.25 -1.05
N SER A 52 -0.45 6.27 -0.16
CA SER A 52 -1.71 5.52 -0.04
C SER A 52 -2.83 6.41 0.52
N VAL A 53 -2.55 7.25 1.52
CA VAL A 53 -3.52 8.23 2.04
C VAL A 53 -3.88 9.24 0.95
N ARG A 54 -2.90 9.73 0.18
CA ARG A 54 -3.17 10.61 -0.96
C ARG A 54 -4.04 9.92 -2.02
N SER A 55 -3.82 8.64 -2.27
CA SER A 55 -4.66 7.84 -3.17
C SER A 55 -6.12 7.79 -2.69
N VAL A 56 -6.35 7.56 -1.39
CA VAL A 56 -7.70 7.59 -0.78
C VAL A 56 -8.32 8.99 -0.89
N GLN A 57 -7.57 10.04 -0.58
CA GLN A 57 -8.05 11.42 -0.66
C GLN A 57 -8.50 11.78 -2.08
N LEU A 58 -7.67 11.46 -3.08
CA LEU A 58 -7.98 11.72 -4.49
C LEU A 58 -9.22 10.93 -4.92
N LEU A 59 -9.27 9.64 -4.60
CA LEU A 59 -10.40 8.78 -4.95
C LEU A 59 -11.72 9.27 -4.33
N ARG A 60 -11.70 9.75 -3.08
CA ARG A 60 -12.88 10.35 -2.43
C ARG A 60 -13.29 11.68 -3.04
N ALA A 61 -12.33 12.50 -3.45
CA ALA A 61 -12.62 13.84 -3.97
C ALA A 61 -13.07 13.83 -5.44
N THR A 62 -12.52 12.94 -6.27
CA THR A 62 -12.71 12.96 -7.73
C THR A 62 -13.42 11.73 -8.26
N GLY A 63 -13.65 10.70 -7.44
CA GLY A 63 -14.16 9.41 -7.87
C GLY A 63 -13.16 8.58 -8.70
N ARG A 64 -11.92 9.06 -8.87
CA ARG A 64 -10.91 8.44 -9.73
C ARG A 64 -9.59 8.23 -8.97
N PRO A 65 -8.90 7.10 -9.17
CA PRO A 65 -7.61 6.86 -8.55
C PRO A 65 -6.53 7.75 -9.17
N GLY A 66 -5.67 8.32 -8.32
CA GLY A 66 -4.49 9.06 -8.77
C GLY A 66 -3.37 8.09 -9.15
N LEU A 67 -3.11 7.91 -10.45
CA LEU A 67 -2.10 6.98 -10.96
C LEU A 67 -0.72 7.12 -10.30
N PRO A 68 -0.13 8.33 -10.15
CA PRO A 68 1.20 8.45 -9.55
C PRO A 68 1.25 7.93 -8.11
N ALA A 69 0.23 8.25 -7.32
CA ALA A 69 0.17 7.84 -5.91
C ALA A 69 -0.07 6.32 -5.79
N ALA A 70 -0.90 5.74 -6.65
CA ALA A 70 -1.17 4.30 -6.67
C ALA A 70 0.06 3.48 -7.11
N VAL A 71 0.80 3.96 -8.13
CA VAL A 71 2.03 3.32 -8.60
C VAL A 71 3.11 3.34 -7.51
N LEU A 72 3.36 4.51 -6.90
CA LEU A 72 4.35 4.63 -5.83
C LEU A 72 3.99 3.74 -4.63
N THR A 73 2.71 3.68 -4.25
CA THR A 73 2.21 2.78 -3.20
C THR A 73 2.53 1.32 -3.54
N THR A 74 2.27 0.89 -4.78
CA THR A 74 2.51 -0.49 -5.24
C THR A 74 3.99 -0.87 -5.20
N ILE A 75 4.88 0.05 -5.59
CA ILE A 75 6.33 -0.15 -5.53
C ILE A 75 6.78 -0.42 -4.09
N PHE A 76 6.23 0.29 -3.11
CA PHE A 76 6.52 0.02 -1.70
C PHE A 76 6.03 -1.37 -1.26
N GLY A 77 4.91 -1.85 -1.80
CA GLY A 77 4.45 -3.22 -1.55
C GLY A 77 5.48 -4.27 -1.97
N GLY A 78 6.04 -4.11 -3.17
CA GLY A 78 7.13 -4.97 -3.66
C GLY A 78 8.38 -4.86 -2.79
N TRP A 79 8.72 -3.64 -2.36
CA TRP A 79 9.85 -3.44 -1.44
C TRP A 79 9.64 -4.14 -0.10
N PHE A 80 8.45 -4.08 0.51
CA PHE A 80 8.17 -4.78 1.76
C PHE A 80 8.27 -6.31 1.63
N MET A 81 7.95 -6.88 0.46
CA MET A 81 8.17 -8.30 0.22
C MET A 81 9.66 -8.63 0.09
N LEU A 82 10.43 -7.75 -0.56
CA LEU A 82 11.83 -7.96 -0.85
C LEU A 82 12.76 -7.68 0.34
N ALA A 83 12.49 -6.64 1.13
CA ALA A 83 13.39 -6.19 2.19
C ALA A 83 13.76 -7.31 3.18
N PRO A 84 12.81 -8.13 3.71
CA PRO A 84 13.15 -9.21 4.63
C PRO A 84 14.07 -10.30 4.04
N LEU A 85 14.14 -10.41 2.70
CA LEU A 85 15.03 -11.34 2.01
C LEU A 85 16.45 -10.78 1.85
N LEU A 86 16.60 -9.45 1.89
CA LEU A 86 17.89 -8.77 1.73
C LEU A 86 18.62 -8.58 3.07
N TYR A 87 17.88 -8.38 4.15
CA TYR A 87 18.45 -8.28 5.49
C TYR A 87 18.56 -9.67 6.12
N ARG A 88 19.76 -10.07 6.52
CA ARG A 88 19.97 -11.31 7.30
C ARG A 88 19.41 -11.12 8.72
N ASP A 89 18.98 -12.22 9.33
CA ASP A 89 18.61 -12.30 10.75
C ASP A 89 17.46 -11.36 11.18
N THR A 90 16.52 -11.09 10.27
CA THR A 90 15.30 -10.30 10.53
C THR A 90 14.32 -10.98 11.48
N GLY A 91 14.41 -12.30 11.63
CA GLY A 91 13.49 -13.11 12.43
C GLY A 91 12.18 -13.43 11.69
N PHE A 92 11.47 -14.46 12.17
CA PHE A 92 10.26 -14.96 11.53
C PHE A 92 9.10 -13.96 11.58
N LEU A 93 8.81 -13.40 12.75
CA LEU A 93 7.66 -12.54 12.96
C LEU A 93 7.75 -11.21 12.18
N PRO A 94 8.91 -10.50 12.14
CA PRO A 94 9.06 -9.29 11.33
C PRO A 94 8.97 -9.59 9.84
N THR A 95 9.56 -10.70 9.40
CA THR A 95 9.49 -11.16 8.01
C THR A 95 8.05 -11.42 7.59
N ALA A 96 7.32 -12.27 8.33
CA ALA A 96 5.94 -12.60 8.01
C ALA A 96 5.04 -11.36 7.99
N GLY A 97 5.17 -10.48 8.99
CA GLY A 97 4.35 -9.27 9.07
C GLY A 97 4.61 -8.28 7.93
N VAL A 98 5.89 -8.02 7.63
CA VAL A 98 6.27 -7.08 6.55
C VAL A 98 5.98 -7.67 5.17
N GLN A 99 6.19 -8.96 4.95
CA GLN A 99 5.83 -9.62 3.68
C GLN A 99 4.31 -9.68 3.47
N LEU A 100 3.52 -9.94 4.53
CA LEU A 100 2.06 -9.87 4.46
C LEU A 100 1.61 -8.45 4.10
N ALA A 101 2.14 -7.43 4.77
CA ALA A 101 1.86 -6.04 4.44
C ALA A 101 2.23 -5.72 2.98
N GLY A 102 3.41 -6.17 2.53
CA GLY A 102 3.85 -6.03 1.15
C GLY A 102 2.94 -6.70 0.13
N THR A 103 2.45 -7.90 0.44
CA THR A 103 1.51 -8.65 -0.40
C THR A 103 0.20 -7.86 -0.55
N LEU A 104 -0.36 -7.39 0.57
CA LEU A 104 -1.58 -6.57 0.56
C LEU A 104 -1.40 -5.30 -0.28
N VAL A 105 -0.33 -4.55 -0.03
CA VAL A 105 -0.04 -3.30 -0.77
C VAL A 105 0.18 -3.58 -2.26
N SER A 106 0.89 -4.65 -2.61
CA SER A 106 1.15 -4.99 -4.01
C SER A 106 -0.12 -5.39 -4.75
N THR A 107 -0.94 -6.27 -4.16
CA THR A 107 -2.16 -6.77 -4.79
C THR A 107 -3.21 -5.67 -4.93
N PHE A 108 -3.53 -4.97 -3.83
CA PHE A 108 -4.58 -3.94 -3.85
C PHE A 108 -4.09 -2.65 -4.52
N GLY A 109 -2.82 -2.28 -4.35
CA GLY A 109 -2.22 -1.15 -5.06
C GLY A 109 -2.22 -1.36 -6.57
N LEU A 110 -1.82 -2.55 -7.03
CA LEU A 110 -1.85 -2.88 -8.46
C LEU A 110 -3.27 -2.83 -9.03
N TYR A 111 -4.27 -3.33 -8.29
CA TYR A 111 -5.67 -3.21 -8.70
C TYR A 111 -6.09 -1.74 -8.90
N VAL A 112 -5.73 -0.85 -7.95
CA VAL A 112 -6.02 0.59 -8.05
C VAL A 112 -5.28 1.24 -9.23
N VAL A 113 -4.05 0.82 -9.53
CA VAL A 113 -3.30 1.27 -10.71
C VAL A 113 -4.01 0.85 -11.99
N VAL A 114 -4.38 -0.44 -12.12
CA VAL A 114 -5.07 -0.97 -13.29
C VAL A 114 -6.38 -0.24 -13.52
N ALA A 115 -7.20 -0.05 -12.47
CA ALA A 115 -8.45 0.71 -12.56
C ALA A 115 -8.22 2.16 -13.02
N GLY A 116 -7.12 2.78 -12.60
CA GLY A 116 -6.71 4.11 -13.08
C GLY A 116 -6.33 4.15 -14.55
N LEU A 117 -5.69 3.08 -15.06
CA LEU A 117 -5.28 2.96 -16.45
C LEU A 117 -6.45 2.62 -17.38
N THR A 118 -7.36 1.75 -16.94
CA THR A 118 -8.54 1.34 -17.72
C THR A 118 -9.66 2.35 -17.67
N GLY A 119 -9.57 3.34 -16.77
CA GLY A 119 -10.66 4.29 -16.53
C GLY A 119 -11.88 3.63 -15.86
N GLU A 120 -11.68 2.45 -15.28
CA GLU A 120 -12.70 1.68 -14.61
C GLU A 120 -13.10 2.37 -13.31
N THR A 121 -14.17 3.16 -13.40
CA THR A 121 -14.98 3.53 -12.26
C THR A 121 -16.04 2.44 -12.15
N ASP A 122 -15.74 1.38 -11.40
CA ASP A 122 -16.63 0.22 -11.32
C ASP A 122 -18.05 0.65 -10.87
N GLY A 123 -18.94 0.66 -11.83
CA GLY A 123 -20.22 1.37 -11.87
C GLY A 123 -20.87 1.12 -13.23
N ALA A 124 -20.87 -0.15 -13.65
CA ALA A 124 -21.71 -0.64 -14.73
C ALA A 124 -23.16 -0.76 -14.22
N SER A 125 -24.07 -0.28 -15.07
CA SER A 125 -25.54 -0.28 -15.03
C SER A 125 -26.21 0.57 -13.96
#